data_AF-A0A956PHN2-F1
#
_entry.id   AF-A0A956PHN2-F1
#
_cell.length_a   1.000
_cell.length_b   1.000
_cell.length_c   1.000
_cell.angle_alpha   90.00
_cell.angle_beta   90.00
_cell.angle_gamma   90.00
#
_symmetry.space_group_name_H-M   'P 1'
#
loop_
_entity.id
_entity.type
_entity.pdbx_description
1 polymer ?
#
loop_
_entity_poly.entity_id
_entity_poly.type
_entity_poly.pdbx_seq_one_letter_code
_entity_poly.pdbx_strand_id
1 'polypeptide(L)'
;MKAKSFITVLTGLIVSCSLLLAGPALADRGEGKRGWNPDRMMEKMSTELGLSADQQSRIKSIFESHKPQFEQLREQMKSTFTEEQRAAMKEMHKNRKAGGERPSKEERQAKFAQLGVSEGQMQQMKSLREQMKAERESMKSEISAVLTPDQQTKLEEMKAKHKGKRGRRGMRGERGNQDSQ
;
A
#
# COMPACT_ATOMS: atom_id res chain seq x y z
N MET A 1 4.37 32.58 49.63
CA MET A 1 5.02 33.88 49.36
C MET A 1 5.48 33.87 47.91
N LYS A 2 5.04 34.85 47.12
CA LYS A 2 5.37 35.00 45.70
C LYS A 2 6.66 35.82 45.61
N ALA A 3 7.66 35.34 44.89
CA ALA A 3 8.78 36.16 44.45
C ALA A 3 8.83 36.13 42.93
N LYS A 4 8.41 37.25 42.34
CA LYS A 4 8.66 37.63 40.95
C LYS A 4 9.99 38.38 40.88
N SER A 5 10.41 38.65 39.65
CA SER A 5 11.35 39.69 39.17
C SER A 5 12.79 39.18 38.97
N PHE A 6 13.55 39.55 37.94
CA PHE A 6 13.47 40.65 36.98
C PHE A 6 14.04 40.22 35.60
N ILE A 7 13.52 40.87 34.56
CA ILE A 7 14.02 40.85 33.18
C ILE A 7 15.24 41.76 33.10
N THR A 8 16.34 41.27 32.51
CA THR A 8 17.40 42.12 31.95
C THR A 8 17.76 41.61 30.57
N VAL A 9 17.31 42.39 29.58
CA VAL A 9 17.72 42.33 28.18
C VAL A 9 19.05 43.07 28.07
N LEU A 10 20.08 42.45 27.51
CA LEU A 10 21.16 43.21 26.88
C LEU A 10 21.62 42.53 25.59
N THR A 11 21.48 43.30 24.52
CA THR A 11 21.82 43.03 23.13
C THR A 11 23.33 42.97 22.92
N GLY A 12 23.79 41.97 22.16
CA GLY A 12 25.18 41.85 21.70
C GLY A 12 25.24 41.35 20.26
N LEU A 13 25.55 42.28 19.36
CA LEU A 13 25.68 42.25 17.90
C LEU A 13 26.71 41.24 17.34
N ILE A 14 26.25 40.37 16.42
CA ILE A 14 26.83 39.90 15.13
C ILE A 14 28.35 39.63 15.05
N VAL A 15 28.77 38.39 14.70
CA VAL A 15 29.60 38.08 13.51
C VAL A 15 29.36 36.62 13.06
N SER A 16 29.09 36.53 11.76
CA SER A 16 28.89 35.36 10.90
C SER A 16 29.97 34.28 10.93
N CYS A 17 29.55 33.00 10.86
CA CYS A 17 30.21 32.04 9.97
C CYS A 17 29.19 31.01 9.48
N SER A 18 28.66 31.28 8.29
CA SER A 18 27.91 30.33 7.49
C SER A 18 28.83 29.17 7.08
N LEU A 19 28.68 28.03 7.74
CA LEU A 19 29.10 26.75 7.18
C LEU A 19 27.84 25.88 7.05
N LEU A 20 27.24 26.03 5.87
CA LEU A 20 26.27 25.11 5.29
C LEU A 20 26.96 23.74 5.13
N LEU A 21 26.95 22.93 6.18
CA LEU A 21 27.00 21.49 6.03
C LEU A 21 25.62 21.05 5.50
N ALA A 22 25.43 21.24 4.20
CA ALA A 22 24.46 20.50 3.42
C ALA A 22 24.90 19.04 3.41
N GLY A 23 24.68 18.35 4.53
CA GLY A 23 24.64 16.90 4.52
C GLY A 23 23.58 16.49 3.50
N PRO A 24 23.80 15.42 2.72
CA PRO A 24 22.72 14.89 1.92
C PRO A 24 21.63 14.46 2.93
N ALA A 25 20.61 15.31 3.07
CA ALA A 25 19.28 14.88 3.37
C ALA A 25 18.92 13.93 2.22
N LEU A 26 19.37 12.68 2.34
CA LEU A 26 18.60 11.55 1.87
C LEU A 26 17.28 11.69 2.61
N ALA A 27 16.39 12.47 2.00
CA ALA A 27 14.98 12.36 2.25
C ALA A 27 14.73 10.87 2.19
N ASP A 28 14.50 10.28 3.36
CA ASP A 28 13.77 9.05 3.51
C ASP A 28 12.44 9.31 2.81
N ARG A 29 12.46 9.08 1.50
CA ARG A 29 11.32 9.25 0.61
C ARG A 29 10.43 8.11 1.02
N GLY A 30 9.64 8.38 2.05
CA GLY A 30 9.12 7.39 2.95
C GLY A 30 8.72 6.14 2.21
N GLU A 31 9.13 4.99 2.75
CA GLU A 31 8.47 3.72 2.49
C GLU A 31 7.00 3.88 2.89
N GLY A 32 6.22 4.55 2.06
CA GLY A 32 4.80 4.72 2.23
C GLY A 32 4.26 3.32 2.20
N LYS A 33 3.88 2.81 3.39
CA LYS A 33 3.27 1.51 3.60
C LYS A 33 2.16 1.37 2.58
N ARG A 34 2.46 0.72 1.45
CA ARG A 34 1.50 0.42 0.40
C ARG A 34 0.70 -0.80 0.84
N GLY A 35 0.16 -0.71 2.06
CA GLY A 35 -0.70 -1.65 2.71
C GLY A 35 -2.14 -1.16 2.66
N TRP A 36 -3.06 -2.07 2.96
CA TRP A 36 -4.46 -1.69 3.22
C TRP A 36 -4.48 -0.74 4.42
N ASN A 37 -5.05 0.45 4.21
CA ASN A 37 -5.25 1.49 5.19
C ASN A 37 -6.77 1.77 5.22
N PRO A 38 -7.48 1.33 6.27
CA PRO A 38 -8.93 1.45 6.37
C PRO A 38 -9.37 2.92 6.47
N ASP A 39 -8.61 3.76 7.17
CA ASP A 39 -8.94 5.18 7.34
C ASP A 39 -8.96 5.92 6.00
N ARG A 40 -7.94 5.69 5.17
CA ARG A 40 -7.88 6.27 3.82
C ARG A 40 -8.98 5.72 2.91
N MET A 41 -9.36 4.46 3.09
CA MET A 41 -10.46 3.88 2.34
C MET A 41 -11.80 4.50 2.77
N MET A 42 -12.02 4.67 4.08
CA MET A 42 -13.18 5.35 4.64
C MET A 42 -13.27 6.79 4.13
N GLU A 43 -12.20 7.57 4.25
CA GLU A 43 -12.15 8.97 3.79
C GLU A 43 -12.57 9.11 2.33
N LYS A 44 -12.05 8.23 1.46
CA LYS A 44 -12.42 8.21 0.05
C LYS A 44 -13.88 7.84 -0.18
N MET A 45 -14.37 6.79 0.46
CA MET A 45 -15.77 6.38 0.32
C MET A 45 -16.71 7.48 0.84
N SER A 46 -16.40 8.10 1.99
CA SER A 46 -17.16 9.22 2.53
C SER A 46 -17.23 10.39 1.56
N THR A 47 -16.09 10.77 0.98
CA THR A 47 -16.01 11.90 0.03
C THR A 47 -16.71 11.57 -1.29
N GLU A 48 -16.48 10.38 -1.83
CA GLU A 48 -16.96 10.02 -3.16
C GLU A 48 -18.43 9.59 -3.14
N LEU A 49 -18.93 8.99 -2.06
CA LEU A 49 -20.31 8.48 -1.95
C LEU A 49 -21.22 9.35 -1.06
N GLY A 50 -20.67 10.32 -0.34
CA GLY A 50 -21.45 11.16 0.59
C GLY A 50 -22.05 10.34 1.72
N LEU A 51 -21.22 9.56 2.43
CA LEU A 51 -21.68 8.69 3.51
C LEU A 51 -22.20 9.49 4.71
N SER A 52 -23.37 9.12 5.23
CA SER A 52 -23.90 9.68 6.48
C SER A 52 -23.08 9.26 7.70
N ALA A 53 -23.23 9.95 8.83
CA ALA A 53 -22.55 9.59 10.08
C ALA A 53 -22.86 8.14 10.51
N ASP A 54 -24.10 7.70 10.36
CA ASP A 54 -24.51 6.34 10.68
C ASP A 54 -23.87 5.31 9.74
N GLN A 55 -23.77 5.61 8.45
CA GLN A 55 -23.10 4.73 7.48
C GLN A 55 -21.60 4.62 7.77
N GLN A 56 -20.95 5.74 8.08
CA GLN A 56 -19.53 5.75 8.46
C GLN A 56 -19.27 4.91 9.71
N SER A 57 -20.13 5.02 10.73
CA SER A 57 -20.06 4.22 11.95
C SER A 57 -20.18 2.72 11.64
N ARG A 58 -21.20 2.32 10.87
CA ARG A 58 -21.40 0.90 10.47
C ARG A 58 -20.23 0.35 9.66
N ILE A 59 -19.72 1.12 8.69
CA ILE A 59 -18.58 0.69 7.86
C ILE A 59 -17.31 0.59 8.71
N LYS A 60 -17.12 1.46 9.70
CA LYS A 60 -15.98 1.37 10.62
C LYS A 60 -16.04 0.07 11.44
N SER A 61 -17.21 -0.29 11.95
CA SER A 61 -17.41 -1.57 12.65
C SER A 61 -17.11 -2.78 11.76
N ILE A 62 -17.49 -2.73 10.47
CA ILE A 62 -17.13 -3.77 9.49
C ILE A 62 -15.60 -3.83 9.32
N PHE A 63 -14.90 -2.69 9.20
CA PHE A 63 -13.44 -2.72 9.12
C PHE A 63 -12.79 -3.31 10.38
N GLU A 64 -13.33 -3.01 11.56
CA GLU A 64 -12.83 -3.54 12.83
C GLU A 64 -13.08 -5.04 12.97
N SER A 65 -14.22 -5.56 12.52
CA SER A 65 -14.52 -7.00 12.57
C SER A 65 -13.61 -7.84 11.67
N HIS A 66 -13.29 -7.35 10.47
CA HIS A 66 -12.43 -8.06 9.50
C HIS A 66 -10.92 -7.87 9.75
N LYS A 67 -10.53 -6.85 10.52
CA LYS A 67 -9.12 -6.55 10.83
C LYS A 67 -8.33 -7.76 11.33
N PRO A 68 -8.78 -8.55 12.34
CA PRO A 68 -8.01 -9.69 12.84
C PRO A 68 -7.76 -10.76 11.76
N GLN A 69 -8.74 -11.04 10.90
CA GLN A 69 -8.58 -12.01 9.80
C GLN A 69 -7.53 -11.53 8.79
N PHE A 70 -7.53 -10.24 8.45
CA PHE A 70 -6.49 -9.68 7.58
C PHE A 70 -5.10 -9.70 8.21
N GLU A 71 -4.98 -9.44 9.51
CA GLU A 71 -3.72 -9.49 10.24
C GLU A 71 -3.17 -10.92 10.28
N GLN A 72 -4.00 -11.91 10.58
CA GLN A 72 -3.65 -13.32 10.56
C GLN A 72 -3.16 -13.77 9.17
N LEU A 73 -3.91 -13.46 8.10
CA LEU A 73 -3.51 -13.80 6.74
C LEU A 73 -2.20 -13.11 6.33
N ARG A 74 -1.97 -11.87 6.77
CA ARG A 74 -0.71 -11.16 6.52
C ARG A 74 0.47 -11.80 7.24
N GLU A 75 0.27 -12.21 8.48
CA GLU A 75 1.29 -12.89 9.26
C GLU A 75 1.64 -14.24 8.65
N GLN A 76 0.64 -15.04 8.26
CA GLN A 76 0.85 -16.30 7.54
C GLN A 76 1.61 -16.10 6.22
N MET A 77 1.26 -15.06 5.45
CA MET A 77 2.01 -14.75 4.22
C MET A 77 3.45 -14.32 4.52
N LYS A 78 3.68 -13.59 5.61
CA LYS A 78 5.03 -13.18 6.03
C LYS A 78 5.84 -14.41 6.44
N SER A 79 5.27 -15.32 7.22
CA SER A 79 5.98 -16.51 7.71
C SER A 79 6.20 -17.59 6.64
N THR A 80 5.49 -17.55 5.51
CA THR A 80 5.65 -18.51 4.41
C THR A 80 7.07 -18.50 3.82
N PHE A 81 7.76 -17.36 3.84
CA PHE A 81 9.10 -17.18 3.26
C PHE A 81 10.12 -16.77 4.33
N THR A 82 11.39 -17.13 4.12
CA THR A 82 12.50 -16.65 4.96
C THR A 82 12.74 -15.15 4.76
N GLU A 83 13.48 -14.51 5.67
CA GLU A 83 13.85 -13.10 5.52
C GLU A 83 14.69 -12.85 4.25
N GLU A 84 15.61 -13.76 3.92
CA GLU A 84 16.42 -13.69 2.71
C GLU A 84 15.57 -13.79 1.43
N GLN A 85 14.66 -14.76 1.37
CA GLN A 85 13.71 -14.90 0.26
C GLN A 85 12.84 -13.64 0.09
N ARG A 86 12.39 -13.06 1.21
CA ARG A 86 11.61 -11.81 1.21
C ARG A 86 12.44 -10.61 0.75
N ALA A 87 13.69 -10.50 1.17
CA ALA A 87 14.59 -9.43 0.75
C ALA A 87 14.83 -9.48 -0.77
N ALA A 88 15.13 -10.66 -1.31
CA ALA A 88 15.31 -10.85 -2.76
C ALA A 88 14.03 -10.51 -3.55
N MET A 89 12.86 -10.90 -3.05
CA MET A 89 11.57 -10.50 -3.62
C MET A 89 11.33 -8.98 -3.56
N LYS A 90 11.69 -8.33 -2.46
CA LYS A 90 11.59 -6.87 -2.29
C LYS A 90 12.49 -6.14 -3.30
N GLU A 91 13.71 -6.64 -3.50
CA GLU A 91 14.65 -6.10 -4.47
C GLU A 91 14.14 -6.25 -5.91
N MET A 92 13.65 -7.42 -6.30
CA MET A 92 12.99 -7.60 -7.61
C MET A 92 11.85 -6.60 -7.83
N HIS A 93 11.04 -6.36 -6.80
CA HIS A 93 9.97 -5.38 -6.87
C HIS A 93 10.48 -3.94 -6.96
N LYS A 94 11.59 -3.60 -6.31
CA LYS A 94 12.25 -2.29 -6.38
C LYS A 94 12.81 -2.05 -7.78
N ASN A 95 13.55 -3.01 -8.34
CA ASN A 95 14.15 -2.90 -9.68
C ASN A 95 13.07 -2.68 -10.75
N ARG A 96 11.96 -3.43 -10.68
CA ARG A 96 10.82 -3.23 -11.57
C ARG A 96 10.18 -1.84 -11.42
N LYS A 97 10.09 -1.30 -10.21
CA LYS A 97 9.55 0.05 -9.99
C LYS A 97 10.49 1.15 -10.53
N ALA A 98 11.79 0.89 -10.57
CA ALA A 98 12.79 1.79 -11.12
C ALA A 98 12.87 1.75 -12.66
N GLY A 99 11.96 1.03 -13.33
CA GLY A 99 11.96 0.90 -14.80
C GLY A 99 12.80 -0.27 -15.31
N GLY A 100 13.32 -1.11 -14.42
CA GLY A 100 14.02 -2.33 -14.81
C GLY A 100 13.12 -3.29 -15.59
N GLU A 101 13.76 -4.07 -16.45
CA GLU A 101 13.10 -5.05 -17.30
C GLU A 101 12.31 -6.07 -16.47
N ARG A 102 11.16 -6.48 -17.02
CA ARG A 102 10.31 -7.45 -16.34
C ARG A 102 10.87 -8.84 -16.62
N PRO A 103 11.28 -9.60 -15.59
CA PRO A 103 11.84 -10.91 -15.83
C PRO A 103 10.80 -11.82 -16.48
N SER A 104 11.28 -12.61 -17.44
CA SER A 104 10.51 -13.63 -18.14
C SER A 104 9.94 -14.65 -17.13
N LYS A 105 9.05 -15.52 -17.59
CA LYS A 105 8.52 -16.59 -16.72
C LYS A 105 9.65 -17.52 -16.26
N GLU A 106 10.56 -17.86 -17.16
CA GLU A 106 11.71 -18.73 -16.92
C GLU A 106 12.72 -18.09 -15.97
N GLU A 107 13.09 -16.83 -16.19
CA GLU A 107 14.02 -16.11 -15.29
C GLU A 107 13.47 -16.00 -13.88
N ARG A 108 12.15 -15.78 -13.74
CA ARG A 108 11.50 -15.73 -12.43
C ARG A 108 11.52 -17.10 -11.75
N GLN A 109 11.29 -18.17 -12.50
CA GLN A 109 11.34 -19.53 -11.97
C GLN A 109 12.76 -19.93 -11.58
N ALA A 110 13.76 -19.62 -12.41
CA ALA A 110 15.16 -19.84 -12.11
C ALA A 110 15.59 -19.07 -10.85
N LYS A 111 15.18 -17.81 -10.72
CA LYS A 111 15.45 -17.02 -9.51
C LYS A 111 14.77 -17.56 -8.27
N PHE A 112 13.55 -18.11 -8.37
CA PHE A 112 12.92 -18.77 -7.24
C PHE A 112 13.61 -20.08 -6.85
N ALA A 113 14.05 -20.87 -7.83
CA ALA A 113 14.85 -22.07 -7.57
C ALA A 113 16.19 -21.71 -6.91
N GLN A 114 16.87 -20.67 -7.38
CA GLN A 114 18.11 -20.15 -6.80
C GLN A 114 17.93 -19.72 -5.33
N LEU A 115 16.77 -19.14 -4.99
CA LEU A 115 16.41 -18.72 -3.63
C LEU A 115 15.89 -19.86 -2.75
N GLY A 116 15.91 -21.10 -3.25
CA GLY A 116 15.38 -22.27 -2.53
C GLY A 116 13.89 -22.17 -2.22
N VAL A 117 13.13 -21.42 -3.01
CA VAL A 117 11.68 -21.29 -2.81
C VAL A 117 11.02 -22.58 -3.30
N SER A 118 10.42 -23.33 -2.38
CA SER A 118 9.80 -24.60 -2.72
C SER A 118 8.44 -24.42 -3.41
N GLU A 119 8.03 -25.44 -4.16
CA GLU A 119 6.68 -25.50 -4.75
C GLU A 119 5.59 -25.42 -3.69
N GLY A 120 5.80 -26.05 -2.53
CA GLY A 120 4.90 -25.99 -1.39
C GLY A 120 4.71 -24.56 -0.85
N GLN A 121 5.80 -23.79 -0.70
CA GLN A 121 5.72 -22.38 -0.29
C GLN A 121 4.95 -21.54 -1.32
N MET A 122 5.15 -21.80 -2.61
CA MET A 122 4.44 -21.11 -3.68
C MET A 122 2.94 -21.41 -3.68
N GLN A 123 2.58 -22.68 -3.44
CA GLN A 123 1.18 -23.10 -3.37
C GLN A 123 0.49 -22.56 -2.13
N GLN A 124 1.16 -22.57 -0.98
CA GLN A 124 0.67 -21.93 0.24
C GLN A 124 0.43 -20.44 0.04
N MET A 125 1.39 -19.74 -0.58
CA MET A 125 1.24 -18.31 -0.92
C MET A 125 0.08 -18.05 -1.88
N LYS A 126 -0.19 -18.97 -2.82
CA LYS A 126 -1.35 -18.88 -3.71
C LYS A 126 -2.66 -19.01 -2.93
N SER A 127 -2.77 -20.03 -2.07
CA SER A 127 -3.94 -20.24 -1.21
C SER A 127 -4.21 -19.05 -0.30
N LEU A 128 -3.18 -18.53 0.38
CA LEU A 128 -3.30 -17.36 1.25
C LEU A 128 -3.77 -16.11 0.49
N ARG A 129 -3.35 -15.94 -0.78
CA ARG A 129 -3.84 -14.86 -1.63
C ARG A 129 -5.31 -15.02 -2.02
N GLU A 130 -5.76 -16.24 -2.26
CA GLU A 130 -7.17 -16.54 -2.54
C GLU A 130 -8.03 -16.27 -1.30
N GLN A 131 -7.59 -16.71 -0.12
CA GLN A 131 -8.25 -16.40 1.16
C GLN A 131 -8.33 -14.89 1.39
N MET A 132 -7.22 -14.17 1.19
CA MET A 132 -7.20 -12.71 1.30
C MET A 132 -8.10 -12.01 0.27
N LYS A 133 -8.31 -12.61 -0.91
CA LYS A 133 -9.24 -12.08 -1.91
C LYS A 133 -10.69 -12.31 -1.46
N ALA A 134 -11.02 -13.52 -1.03
CA ALA A 134 -12.35 -13.86 -0.52
C ALA A 134 -12.74 -12.97 0.66
N GLU A 135 -11.81 -12.75 1.60
CA GLU A 135 -11.99 -11.87 2.75
C GLU A 135 -12.31 -10.42 2.34
N ARG A 136 -11.62 -9.91 1.31
CA ARG A 136 -11.92 -8.58 0.75
C ARG A 136 -13.28 -8.52 0.05
N GLU A 137 -13.72 -9.62 -0.56
CA GLU A 137 -15.01 -9.67 -1.24
C GLU A 137 -16.15 -9.73 -0.24
N SER A 138 -16.01 -10.52 0.84
CA SER A 138 -16.94 -10.55 1.98
C SER A 138 -17.09 -9.17 2.60
N MET A 139 -15.99 -8.54 3.04
CA MET A 139 -16.02 -7.19 3.61
C MET A 139 -16.65 -6.16 2.66
N LYS A 140 -16.37 -6.22 1.36
CA LYS A 140 -16.98 -5.32 0.37
C LYS A 140 -18.49 -5.53 0.24
N SER A 141 -18.96 -6.77 0.32
CA SER A 141 -20.38 -7.10 0.28
C SER A 141 -21.11 -6.45 1.46
N GLU A 142 -20.57 -6.60 2.67
CA GLU A 142 -21.13 -5.99 3.88
C GLU A 142 -21.15 -4.47 3.80
N ILE A 143 -20.07 -3.85 3.32
CA ILE A 143 -20.04 -2.39 3.10
C ILE A 143 -21.12 -1.97 2.10
N SER A 144 -21.30 -2.71 1.00
CA SER A 144 -22.30 -2.37 -0.02
C SER A 144 -23.73 -2.42 0.52
N ALA A 145 -24.00 -3.31 1.47
CA ALA A 145 -25.31 -3.43 2.13
C ALA A 145 -25.64 -2.23 3.04
N VAL A 146 -24.64 -1.45 3.46
CA VAL A 146 -24.83 -0.21 4.23
C VAL A 146 -25.15 0.99 3.32
N LEU A 147 -24.86 0.88 2.03
CA LEU A 147 -25.06 1.95 1.06
C LEU A 147 -26.50 2.02 0.57
N THR A 148 -26.96 3.22 0.20
CA THR A 148 -28.24 3.40 -0.49
C THR A 148 -28.13 2.92 -1.96
N PRO A 149 -29.26 2.65 -2.66
CA PRO A 149 -29.24 2.27 -4.07
C PRO A 149 -28.49 3.26 -4.97
N ASP A 150 -28.66 4.56 -4.73
CA ASP A 150 -27.97 5.62 -5.48
C ASP A 150 -26.45 5.59 -5.25
N GLN A 151 -26.03 5.37 -4.00
CA GLN A 151 -24.62 5.24 -3.64
C GLN A 151 -23.99 3.98 -4.22
N GLN A 152 -24.71 2.86 -4.28
CA GLN A 152 -24.26 1.63 -4.93
C GLN A 152 -24.03 1.86 -6.43
N THR A 153 -24.95 2.54 -7.10
CA THR A 153 -24.82 2.89 -8.52
C THR A 153 -23.57 3.73 -8.76
N LYS A 154 -23.37 4.77 -7.94
CA LYS A 154 -22.16 5.62 -8.00
C LYS A 154 -20.87 4.82 -7.76
N LEU A 155 -20.89 3.88 -6.81
CA LEU A 155 -19.76 3.01 -6.54
C LEU A 155 -19.41 2.11 -7.75
N GLU A 156 -20.41 1.55 -8.44
CA GLU A 156 -20.19 0.73 -9.64
C GLU A 156 -19.64 1.55 -10.81
N GLU A 157 -20.14 2.77 -11.04
CA GLU A 157 -19.57 3.67 -12.04
C GLU A 157 -18.10 3.99 -11.77
N MET A 158 -17.76 4.24 -10.50
CA MET A 158 -16.39 4.49 -10.09
C MET A 158 -15.50 3.27 -10.31
N LYS A 159 -15.99 2.06 -9.98
CA LYS A 159 -15.29 0.80 -10.26
C LYS A 159 -15.05 0.62 -11.76
N ALA A 160 -16.06 0.89 -12.60
CA ALA A 160 -15.95 0.80 -14.06
C ALA A 160 -14.90 1.78 -14.61
N LYS A 161 -14.93 3.04 -14.17
CA LYS A 161 -13.93 4.08 -14.51
C LYS A 161 -12.51 3.64 -14.11
N HIS A 162 -12.36 3.02 -12.94
CA HIS A 162 -11.06 2.52 -12.47
C HIS A 162 -10.55 1.32 -13.28
N LYS A 163 -11.43 0.39 -13.65
CA LYS A 163 -11.10 -0.78 -14.49
C LYS A 163 -10.64 -0.35 -15.88
N GLY A 164 -11.32 0.63 -16.49
CA GLY A 164 -10.93 1.19 -17.80
C GLY A 164 -9.55 1.85 -17.81
N LYS A 165 -9.18 2.56 -16.73
CA LYS A 165 -7.84 3.17 -16.59
C LYS A 165 -6.73 2.14 -16.38
N ARG A 166 -7.02 1.01 -15.72
CA ARG A 166 -6.04 -0.07 -15.52
C ARG A 166 -5.72 -0.83 -16.81
N GLY A 167 -6.71 -1.00 -17.69
CA GLY A 167 -6.53 -1.64 -19.01
C GLY A 167 -5.55 -0.88 -19.91
N ARG A 168 -5.67 0.45 -19.99
CA ARG A 168 -4.79 1.31 -20.83
C ARG A 168 -3.32 1.28 -20.41
N ARG A 169 -3.01 1.03 -19.13
CA ARG A 169 -1.62 0.92 -18.65
C ARG A 169 -0.99 -0.44 -18.94
N GLY A 170 -1.80 -1.50 -19.14
CA GLY A 170 -1.31 -2.81 -19.58
C GLY A 170 -0.82 -2.78 -21.04
N MET A 171 -1.57 -2.10 -21.91
CA MET A 171 -1.30 -2.01 -23.36
C MET A 171 -0.03 -1.23 -23.73
N ARG A 172 0.55 -0.43 -22.83
CA ARG A 172 1.84 0.25 -23.07
C ARG A 172 3.04 -0.69 -22.89
N GLY A 173 2.85 -1.85 -22.25
CA GLY A 173 3.89 -2.88 -22.10
C GLY A 173 4.00 -3.82 -23.32
N GLU A 174 2.94 -3.97 -24.10
CA GLU A 174 2.93 -4.87 -25.29
C GLU A 174 3.55 -4.26 -26.55
N ARG A 175 3.72 -2.93 -26.61
CA ARG A 175 4.42 -2.27 -27.73
C ARG A 175 5.95 -2.31 -27.65
N GLY A 176 6.53 -2.78 -26.55
CA GLY A 176 7.99 -2.90 -26.39
C GLY A 176 8.56 -4.26 -26.77
N ASN A 177 7.72 -5.23 -27.17
CA ASN A 177 8.13 -6.62 -27.41
C ASN A 177 7.89 -7.06 -28.87
N GLN A 178 7.74 -6.12 -29.81
CA GLN A 178 7.54 -6.40 -31.24
C GLN A 178 8.73 -6.01 -32.13
N ASP A 179 9.75 -5.33 -31.60
CA ASP A 179 10.89 -4.82 -32.39
C ASP A 179 12.22 -5.57 -32.13
N SER A 180 12.16 -6.79 -31.60
CA SER A 180 13.34 -7.65 -31.45
C SER A 180 13.04 -9.04 -32.01
N GLN A 181 13.07 -9.12 -33.35
CA GLN A 181 13.36 -10.34 -34.09
C GLN A 181 14.83 -10.30 -34.52
#